data_AF-A0A7R9R0Z9-F1
#
_entry.id   AF-A0A7R9R0Z9-F1
#
_cell.length_a   1.000
_cell.length_b   1.000
_cell.length_c   1.000
_cell.angle_alpha   90.00
_cell.angle_beta   90.00
_cell.angle_gamma   90.00
#
_symmetry.space_group_name_H-M   'P 1'
#
loop_
_entity.id
_entity.type
_entity.pdbx_description
1 polymer ?
#
loop_
_entity_poly.entity_id
_entity_poly.type
_entity_poly.pdbx_seq_one_letter_code
_entity_poly.pdbx_strand_id
1 'polypeptide(L)'
;MDDIHGKSLVMYFILFFCFVSLAGCDKYRIGVGIGDITGPAADINMMGYAKPGQDTHGIHLRLFSRTAIIEDLSGNRVCFV
;
A
#
# COMPACT_ATOMS: atom_id res chain seq x y z
N MET A 1 46.91 -32.02 -7.75
CA MET A 1 46.10 -31.38 -8.81
C MET A 1 44.63 -31.45 -8.39
N ASP A 2 44.23 -30.92 -7.23
CA ASP A 2 42.99 -31.43 -6.58
C ASP A 2 42.01 -30.35 -6.06
N ASP A 3 42.31 -29.05 -6.23
CA ASP A 3 41.45 -27.97 -5.68
C ASP A 3 40.35 -27.45 -6.64
N ILE A 4 40.34 -27.89 -7.90
CA ILE A 4 39.37 -27.40 -8.92
C ILE A 4 37.98 -28.01 -8.73
N HIS A 5 37.89 -29.28 -8.32
CA HIS A 5 36.62 -29.99 -8.18
C HIS A 5 35.79 -29.47 -6.98
N GLY A 6 36.44 -29.12 -5.86
CA GLY A 6 35.76 -28.56 -4.69
C GLY A 6 35.25 -27.13 -4.91
N LYS A 7 35.99 -26.30 -5.65
CA LYS A 7 35.60 -24.91 -5.98
C LYS A 7 34.40 -24.85 -6.93
N SER A 8 34.31 -25.77 -7.89
CA SER A 8 33.17 -25.87 -8.80
C SER A 8 31.88 -26.29 -8.08
N LEU A 9 31.97 -27.26 -7.16
CA LEU A 9 30.83 -27.70 -6.35
C LEU A 9 30.28 -26.59 -5.45
N VAL A 10 31.17 -25.84 -4.79
CA VAL A 10 30.78 -24.68 -3.97
C VAL A 10 30.12 -23.60 -4.82
N MET A 11 30.62 -23.38 -6.05
CA MET A 11 30.00 -22.43 -6.99
C MET A 11 28.59 -22.87 -7.40
N TYR A 12 28.36 -24.16 -7.71
CA TYR A 12 27.03 -24.69 -8.00
C TYR A 12 26.08 -24.59 -6.80
N PHE A 13 26.59 -24.81 -5.59
CA PHE A 13 25.79 -24.69 -4.36
C PHE A 13 25.38 -23.24 -4.09
N ILE A 14 26.30 -22.28 -4.31
CA ILE A 14 26.01 -20.85 -4.23
C ILE A 14 25.02 -20.43 -5.32
N LEU A 15 25.17 -20.93 -6.54
CA LEU A 15 24.25 -20.65 -7.65
C LEU A 15 22.85 -21.18 -7.37
N PHE A 16 22.75 -22.39 -6.81
CA PHE A 16 21.49 -23.01 -6.41
C PHE A 16 20.81 -22.23 -5.28
N PHE A 17 21.56 -21.85 -4.25
CA PHE A 17 21.02 -21.07 -3.12
C PHE A 17 20.58 -19.66 -3.56
N CYS A 18 21.31 -19.04 -4.48
CA CYS A 18 20.96 -17.77 -5.10
C CYS A 18 19.64 -17.87 -5.90
N PHE A 19 19.47 -18.95 -6.67
CA PHE A 19 18.25 -19.19 -7.45
C PHE A 19 17.02 -19.38 -6.56
N VAL A 20 17.16 -20.12 -5.45
CA VAL A 20 16.08 -20.30 -4.46
C VAL A 20 15.71 -18.98 -3.78
N SER A 21 16.69 -18.13 -3.45
CA SER A 21 16.44 -16.82 -2.84
C SER A 21 15.69 -15.84 -3.78
N LEU A 22 15.87 -15.96 -5.10
CA LEU A 22 15.23 -15.09 -6.08
C LEU A 22 13.76 -15.47 -6.37
N ALA A 23 13.32 -16.66 -5.93
CA ALA A 23 11.95 -17.13 -6.08
C ALA A 23 10.97 -16.55 -5.05
N GLY A 24 11.44 -15.70 -4.13
CA GLY A 24 10.59 -14.94 -3.21
C GLY A 24 9.79 -13.88 -3.96
N CYS A 25 8.62 -14.25 -4.47
CA CYS A 25 7.70 -13.34 -5.14
C CYS A 25 6.82 -12.63 -4.11
N ASP A 26 6.84 -11.30 -4.08
CA ASP A 26 5.91 -10.50 -3.30
C ASP A 26 4.48 -10.81 -3.76
N LYS A 27 3.71 -11.51 -2.92
CA LYS A 27 2.38 -12.04 -3.26
C LYS A 27 1.36 -10.96 -3.60
N TYR A 28 1.58 -9.72 -3.14
CA TYR A 28 0.69 -8.60 -3.38
C TYR A 28 1.47 -7.29 -3.55
N ARG A 29 1.02 -6.45 -4.47
CA ARG A 29 1.43 -5.05 -4.59
C ARG A 29 0.44 -4.20 -3.82
N ILE A 30 0.93 -3.40 -2.88
CA ILE A 30 0.08 -2.57 -2.02
C ILE A 30 0.38 -1.09 -2.28
N GLY A 31 -0.66 -0.32 -2.60
CA GLY A 31 -0.61 1.13 -2.72
C GLY A 31 -1.44 1.78 -1.61
N VAL A 32 -0.92 2.85 -1.02
CA VAL A 32 -1.65 3.69 -0.05
C VAL A 32 -1.75 5.12 -0.57
N GLY A 33 -2.91 5.74 -0.42
CA GLY A 33 -3.17 7.09 -0.89
C GLY A 33 -3.96 7.91 0.13
N ILE A 34 -3.65 9.20 0.23
CA ILE A 34 -4.41 10.15 1.02
C ILE A 34 -4.77 11.36 0.16
N GLY A 35 -6.04 11.75 0.17
CA GLY A 35 -6.55 12.90 -0.58
C GLY A 35 -7.44 13.78 0.29
N ASP A 36 -7.36 15.09 0.12
CA ASP A 36 -8.20 16.07 0.83
C ASP A 36 -9.62 16.08 0.23
N ILE A 37 -10.62 15.90 1.09
CA ILE A 37 -12.05 15.92 0.72
C ILE A 37 -12.83 16.95 1.55
N THR A 38 -12.14 17.95 2.10
CA THR A 38 -12.76 18.96 2.95
C THR A 38 -13.77 19.79 2.16
N GLY A 39 -15.02 19.83 2.63
CA GLY A 39 -16.09 20.64 2.07
C GLY A 39 -15.98 22.14 2.45
N PRO A 40 -17.05 22.92 2.24
CA PRO A 40 -17.07 24.34 2.57
C PRO A 40 -16.84 24.58 4.07
N ALA A 41 -15.90 25.47 4.38
CA ALA A 41 -15.51 25.78 5.76
C ALA A 41 -16.58 26.59 6.53
N ALA A 42 -17.50 27.24 5.82
CA ALA A 42 -18.52 28.09 6.42
C ALA A 42 -19.87 27.96 5.71
N ASP A 43 -20.95 28.36 6.40
CA ASP A 43 -22.29 28.59 5.88
C ASP A 43 -23.00 27.35 5.29
N ILE A 44 -22.54 26.15 5.66
CA ILE A 44 -23.18 24.89 5.26
C ILE A 44 -23.57 24.09 6.50
N ASN A 45 -24.80 23.60 6.52
CA ASN A 45 -25.29 22.75 7.60
C ASN A 45 -24.47 21.45 7.72
N MET A 46 -24.10 21.09 8.94
CA MET A 46 -23.37 19.86 9.23
C MET A 46 -24.27 18.62 9.12
N MET A 47 -23.73 17.55 8.55
CA MET A 47 -24.41 16.26 8.47
C MET A 47 -24.26 15.47 9.79
N GLY A 48 -25.30 14.71 10.17
CA GLY A 48 -25.27 13.73 11.27
C GLY A 48 -26.24 14.03 12.41
N TYR A 49 -26.16 15.21 13.03
CA TYR A 49 -26.97 15.52 14.24
C TYR A 49 -28.40 16.00 13.96
N ALA A 50 -28.74 16.30 12.70
CA ALA A 50 -30.05 16.83 12.30
C ALA A 50 -30.51 18.04 13.14
N LYS A 51 -29.57 18.85 13.64
CA LYS A 51 -29.84 20.03 14.47
C LYS A 51 -29.93 21.28 13.58
N PRO A 52 -31.06 21.98 13.56
CA PRO A 52 -31.17 23.26 12.85
C PRO A 52 -30.18 24.30 13.38
N GLY A 53 -29.56 25.07 12.48
CA GLY A 53 -28.57 26.10 12.80
C GLY A 53 -27.19 25.56 13.18
N GLN A 54 -26.93 24.27 12.96
CA GLN A 54 -25.60 23.67 13.11
C GLN A 54 -24.81 23.84 11.79
N ASP A 55 -24.42 25.07 11.49
CA ASP A 55 -23.66 25.39 10.28
C ASP A 55 -22.14 25.39 10.54
N THR A 56 -21.36 25.17 9.48
CA THR A 56 -19.89 25.26 9.54
C THR A 56 -19.45 26.72 9.75
N HIS A 57 -18.39 26.93 10.55
CA HIS A 57 -17.85 28.26 10.89
C HIS A 57 -16.31 28.27 10.97
N GLY A 58 -15.66 27.32 10.29
CA GLY A 58 -14.22 27.12 10.32
C GLY A 58 -13.82 25.66 10.23
N ILE A 59 -12.52 25.40 10.25
CA ILE A 59 -11.95 24.06 10.15
C ILE A 59 -11.03 23.83 11.36
N HIS A 60 -11.38 22.86 12.20
CA HIS A 60 -10.45 22.37 13.24
C HIS A 60 -9.43 21.39 12.64
N LEU A 61 -9.91 20.44 11.83
CA LEU A 61 -9.11 19.46 11.08
C LEU A 61 -9.74 19.26 9.70
N ARG A 62 -8.91 18.98 8.69
CA ARG A 62 -9.37 18.63 7.35
C ARG A 62 -9.89 17.20 7.29
N LEU A 63 -10.84 16.96 6.38
CA LEU A 63 -11.35 15.63 6.08
C LEU A 63 -10.50 15.03 4.96
N PHE A 64 -10.08 13.78 5.14
CA PHE A 64 -9.27 13.07 4.15
C PHE A 64 -9.90 11.74 3.79
N SER A 65 -9.90 11.42 2.50
CA SER A 65 -10.11 10.07 1.99
C SER A 65 -8.80 9.29 2.08
N ARG A 66 -8.85 8.04 2.55
CA ARG A 66 -7.67 7.20 2.77
C ARG A 66 -7.86 5.88 2.04
N THR A 67 -7.08 5.68 1.00
CA THR A 67 -7.22 4.53 0.12
C THR A 67 -6.15 3.49 0.38
N ALA A 68 -6.56 2.23 0.34
CA ALA A 68 -5.69 1.06 0.28
C ALA A 68 -6.03 0.26 -0.98
N ILE A 69 -5.04 0.10 -1.85
CA ILE A 69 -5.15 -0.65 -3.10
C ILE A 69 -4.30 -1.90 -2.95
N ILE A 70 -4.90 -3.06 -3.20
CA ILE A 70 -4.23 -4.36 -3.13
C ILE A 70 -4.35 -5.02 -4.49
N GLU A 71 -3.22 -5.41 -5.07
CA GLU A 71 -3.13 -6.11 -6.35
C GLU A 71 -2.41 -7.45 -6.19
N ASP A 72 -3.03 -8.52 -6.66
CA ASP A 72 -2.43 -9.86 -6.75
C ASP A 72 -1.50 -9.97 -7.98
N LEU A 73 -0.62 -10.98 -7.97
CA LEU A 73 0.29 -11.32 -9.08
C LEU A 73 -0.42 -11.61 -10.40
N SER A 74 -1.68 -12.05 -10.33
CA SER A 74 -2.52 -12.27 -11.52
C SER A 74 -3.08 -10.98 -12.13
N GLY A 75 -2.83 -9.82 -11.50
CA GLY A 75 -3.34 -8.51 -11.91
C GLY A 75 -4.74 -8.17 -11.37
N ASN A 76 -5.32 -9.01 -10.52
CA ASN A 76 -6.60 -8.72 -9.84
C ASN A 76 -6.39 -7.63 -8.79
N ARG A 77 -7.26 -6.63 -8.75
CA ARG A 77 -7.11 -5.47 -7.86
C ARG A 77 -8.39 -5.13 -7.11
N VAL A 78 -8.24 -4.79 -5.83
CA VAL A 78 -9.29 -4.23 -4.98
C VAL A 78 -8.84 -2.87 -4.44
N CYS A 79 -9.78 -1.93 -4.37
CA CYS A 79 -9.58 -0.60 -3.78
C CYS A 79 -10.57 -0.42 -2.63
N PHE A 80 -10.06 -0.10 -1.44
CA PHE A 80 -10.84 0.31 -0.28
C PHE A 80 -10.56 1.79 0.00
N VAL A 81 -11.62 2.57 0.29
CA VAL A 81 -11.59 4.03 0.41
C VAL A 81 -12.21 4.48 1.73
#